data_AF-A0A9D0YUD4-F1
#
_entry.id   AF-A0A9D0YUD4-F1
#
_cell.length_a   1.000
_cell.length_b   1.000
_cell.length_c   1.000
_cell.angle_alpha   90.00
_cell.angle_beta   90.00
_cell.angle_gamma   90.00
#
_symmetry.space_group_name_H-M   'P 1'
#
loop_
_entity.id
_entity.type
_entity.pdbx_description
1 polymer ?
#
loop_
_entity_poly.entity_id
_entity_poly.type
_entity_poly.pdbx_seq_one_letter_code
_entity_poly.pdbx_strand_id
1 'polypeptide(L)'
;MLEVVFSRSAYGSRRVAQSYGVGPYRSGTAVAFVEGDQLTEEELHAAQMQAEERARRDWENAVSLGSERNDIYCFDLALSVGEITETEPGEQRRATLKKLASVWPQEDLEQELEEELQNARQDLASVLTRCAEGEDVRVWYSHNPDEMCGMHWLMAQLHLLKQRGTVYLIQIPAWNDQEDTTVRTYQGCGELGPGEWGKYLSLQREGKPALVEACAQRWRELQKENAPLRIYLNGRLQSASEEVYDSYILRELKAQEREFVEARAIGMILGKYQLGIGDAWIAQRIQQFVKEGLFEVLTPADPDGPTYRRTLRKKM
;
A
#
# COMPACT_ATOMS: atom_id res chain seq x y z
N MET A 1 -13.29 -14.36 -13.55
CA MET A 1 -13.14 -12.88 -13.37
C MET A 1 -11.90 -12.67 -12.55
N LEU A 2 -10.95 -11.93 -13.11
CA LEU A 2 -9.67 -11.65 -12.49
C LEU A 2 -9.82 -10.54 -11.46
N GLU A 3 -9.04 -10.62 -10.38
CA GLU A 3 -9.03 -9.65 -9.29
C GLU A 3 -7.62 -9.08 -9.17
N VAL A 4 -7.46 -7.76 -9.22
CA VAL A 4 -6.14 -7.11 -9.17
C VAL A 4 -6.04 -6.16 -7.98
N VAL A 5 -4.95 -6.28 -7.23
CA VAL A 5 -4.53 -5.40 -6.13
C VAL A 5 -3.08 -4.97 -6.31
N PHE A 6 -2.65 -3.92 -5.61
CA PHE A 6 -1.33 -3.28 -5.79
C PHE A 6 -0.46 -3.24 -4.53
N SER A 7 -0.75 -4.09 -3.54
CA SER A 7 0.13 -4.28 -2.38
C SER A 7 0.05 -5.70 -1.84
N ARG A 8 1.14 -6.20 -1.26
CA ARG A 8 1.20 -7.51 -0.61
C ARG A 8 0.21 -7.66 0.54
N SER A 9 0.01 -6.61 1.34
CA SER A 9 -0.98 -6.61 2.42
C SER A 9 -2.39 -6.77 1.87
N ALA A 10 -2.74 -6.05 0.80
CA ALA A 10 -4.03 -6.20 0.14
C ALA A 10 -4.20 -7.60 -0.43
N TYR A 11 -3.16 -8.14 -1.08
CA TYR A 11 -3.17 -9.49 -1.63
C TYR A 11 -3.36 -10.56 -0.56
N GLY A 12 -2.61 -10.49 0.54
CA GLY A 12 -2.74 -11.41 1.67
C GLY A 12 -4.15 -11.38 2.26
N SER A 13 -4.65 -10.19 2.58
CA SER A 13 -6.01 -10.00 3.11
C SER A 13 -7.08 -10.52 2.13
N ARG A 14 -6.97 -10.17 0.85
CA ARG A 14 -7.94 -10.55 -0.20
C ARG A 14 -8.01 -12.06 -0.43
N ARG A 15 -6.88 -12.78 -0.30
CA ARG A 15 -6.86 -14.25 -0.38
C ARG A 15 -7.54 -14.90 0.81
N VAL A 16 -7.34 -14.36 2.02
CA VAL A 16 -8.04 -14.85 3.21
C VAL A 16 -9.54 -14.58 3.11
N ALA A 17 -9.92 -13.43 2.52
CA ALA A 17 -11.30 -13.00 2.34
C ALA A 17 -12.16 -14.00 1.55
N GLN A 18 -11.56 -14.83 0.67
CA GLN A 18 -12.30 -15.79 -0.15
C GLN A 18 -12.96 -16.92 0.63
N SER A 19 -12.34 -17.33 1.73
CA SER A 19 -12.87 -18.35 2.63
C SER A 19 -13.37 -17.74 3.95
N TYR A 20 -13.42 -16.42 4.06
CA TYR A 20 -13.82 -15.73 5.28
C TYR A 20 -15.32 -15.87 5.50
N GLY A 21 -15.73 -16.19 6.73
CA GLY A 21 -17.13 -16.49 7.06
C GLY A 21 -17.59 -17.90 6.67
N VAL A 22 -16.71 -18.76 6.14
CA VAL A 22 -17.06 -20.14 5.76
C VAL A 22 -16.68 -21.12 6.86
N GLY A 23 -17.68 -21.84 7.39
CA GLY A 23 -17.48 -22.84 8.44
C GLY A 23 -17.41 -22.23 9.85
N PRO A 24 -16.92 -23.00 10.84
CA PRO A 24 -16.89 -22.53 12.23
C PRO A 24 -15.94 -21.35 12.40
N TYR A 25 -16.37 -20.36 13.18
CA TYR A 25 -15.54 -19.21 13.54
C TYR A 25 -14.23 -19.67 14.20
N ARG A 26 -13.12 -19.08 13.77
CA ARG A 26 -11.79 -19.26 14.36
C ARG A 26 -11.34 -17.91 14.89
N SER A 27 -10.98 -17.85 16.17
CA SER A 27 -10.47 -16.62 16.78
C SER A 27 -9.15 -16.21 16.12
N GLY A 28 -8.98 -14.91 15.92
CA GLY A 28 -7.74 -14.30 15.43
C GLY A 28 -6.99 -13.56 16.53
N THR A 29 -5.82 -13.03 16.20
CA THR A 29 -5.04 -12.15 17.08
C THR A 29 -5.33 -10.70 16.72
N ALA A 30 -5.62 -9.87 17.72
CA ALA A 30 -5.70 -8.42 17.58
C ALA A 30 -4.53 -7.78 18.36
N VAL A 31 -3.91 -6.76 17.77
CA VAL A 31 -2.88 -5.95 18.42
C VAL A 31 -3.35 -4.50 18.45
N ALA A 32 -3.30 -3.88 19.62
CA ALA A 32 -3.66 -2.47 19.80
C ALA A 32 -2.47 -1.71 20.38
N PHE A 33 -2.23 -0.51 19.86
CA PHE A 33 -1.29 0.45 20.43
C PHE A 33 -2.09 1.58 21.05
N VAL A 34 -1.89 1.82 22.34
CA VAL A 34 -2.62 2.83 23.12
C VAL A 34 -1.63 3.94 23.45
N GLU A 35 -1.96 5.16 23.04
CA GLU A 35 -1.21 6.35 23.42
C GLU A 35 -1.78 6.88 24.74
N GLY A 36 -0.99 6.87 25.81
CA GLY A 36 -1.42 7.32 27.13
C GLY A 36 -0.95 6.42 28.26
N ASP A 37 -1.64 6.49 29.40
CA ASP A 37 -1.38 5.63 30.57
C ASP A 37 -1.64 4.15 30.23
N GLN A 38 -0.99 3.26 30.99
CA GLN A 38 -1.26 1.83 30.86
C GLN A 38 -2.72 1.54 31.15
N LEU A 39 -3.39 0.86 30.22
CA LEU A 39 -4.74 0.34 30.42
C LEU A 39 -4.75 -0.58 31.65
N THR A 40 -5.80 -0.45 32.45
CA THR A 40 -6.08 -1.41 33.52
C THR A 40 -6.38 -2.80 32.93
N GLU A 41 -6.22 -3.85 33.73
CA GLU A 41 -6.56 -5.23 33.30
C GLU A 41 -8.03 -5.34 32.87
N GLU A 42 -8.93 -4.62 33.54
CA GLU A 42 -10.36 -4.58 33.22
C GLU A 42 -10.62 -3.93 31.85
N GLU A 43 -9.98 -2.79 31.55
CA GLU A 43 -10.09 -2.12 30.26
C GLU A 43 -9.52 -2.97 29.13
N LEU A 44 -8.37 -3.63 29.36
CA LEU A 44 -7.76 -4.53 28.38
C LEU A 44 -8.68 -5.71 28.09
N HIS A 45 -9.25 -6.34 29.12
CA HIS A 45 -10.17 -7.45 28.96
C HIS A 45 -11.45 -7.02 28.22
N ALA A 46 -12.02 -5.86 28.57
CA ALA A 46 -13.18 -5.31 27.88
C ALA A 46 -12.89 -5.02 26.40
N ALA A 47 -11.74 -4.42 26.09
CA ALA A 47 -11.32 -4.15 24.71
C ALA A 47 -11.12 -5.45 23.91
N GLN A 48 -10.54 -6.48 24.53
CA GLN A 48 -10.39 -7.80 23.91
C GLN A 48 -11.74 -8.44 23.61
N MET A 49 -12.67 -8.46 24.58
CA MET A 49 -14.02 -9.01 24.38
C MET A 49 -14.77 -8.28 23.27
N GLN A 50 -14.67 -6.95 23.22
CA GLN A 50 -15.27 -6.16 22.13
C GLN A 50 -14.62 -6.47 20.77
N ALA A 51 -13.29 -6.63 20.71
CA ALA A 51 -12.59 -6.98 19.48
C ALA A 51 -12.99 -8.37 18.98
N GLU A 52 -13.09 -9.36 19.88
CA GLU A 52 -13.55 -10.72 19.55
C GLU A 52 -15.00 -10.73 19.08
N GLU A 53 -15.88 -9.96 19.71
CA GLU A 53 -17.27 -9.86 19.29
C GLU A 53 -17.40 -9.18 17.92
N ARG A 54 -16.64 -8.11 17.67
CA ARG A 54 -16.57 -7.47 16.34
C ARG A 54 -16.07 -8.44 15.27
N ALA A 55 -14.98 -9.14 15.53
CA ALA A 55 -14.42 -10.12 14.61
C ALA A 55 -15.39 -11.28 14.32
N ARG A 56 -16.14 -11.74 15.34
CA ARG A 56 -17.19 -12.75 15.15
C ARG A 56 -18.33 -12.21 14.29
N ARG A 57 -18.80 -10.99 14.54
CA ARG A 57 -19.85 -10.35 13.71
C ARG A 57 -19.39 -10.15 12.27
N ASP A 58 -18.15 -9.72 12.05
CA ASP A 58 -17.58 -9.58 10.70
C ASP A 58 -17.48 -10.94 9.98
N TRP A 59 -17.14 -12.01 10.70
CA TRP A 59 -17.14 -13.38 10.17
C TRP A 59 -18.54 -13.84 9.79
N GLU A 60 -19.52 -13.67 10.68
CA GLU A 60 -20.91 -14.12 10.47
C GLU A 60 -21.61 -13.35 9.34
N ASN A 61 -21.26 -12.07 9.16
CA ASN A 61 -21.85 -11.20 8.14
C ASN A 61 -20.98 -11.08 6.87
N ALA A 62 -19.98 -11.94 6.71
CA ALA A 62 -19.08 -11.88 5.57
C ALA A 62 -19.83 -12.07 4.24
N VAL A 63 -19.62 -11.14 3.30
CA VAL A 63 -20.18 -11.23 1.96
C VAL A 63 -19.21 -11.99 1.07
N SER A 64 -19.70 -13.07 0.44
CA SER A 64 -18.91 -13.88 -0.49
C SER A 64 -18.47 -13.06 -1.71
N LEU A 65 -17.20 -13.22 -2.09
CA LEU A 65 -16.57 -12.45 -3.16
C LEU A 65 -16.70 -13.10 -4.54
N GLY A 66 -17.14 -14.36 -4.61
CA GLY A 66 -17.43 -15.09 -5.85
C GLY A 66 -16.22 -15.40 -6.76
N SER A 67 -15.03 -14.91 -6.42
CA SER A 67 -13.77 -15.12 -7.16
C SER A 67 -12.96 -16.29 -6.60
N GLU A 68 -12.36 -17.11 -7.45
CA GLU A 68 -11.46 -18.21 -7.06
C GLU A 68 -10.08 -17.71 -6.60
N ARG A 69 -9.40 -18.48 -5.73
CA ARG A 69 -8.09 -18.09 -5.17
C ARG A 69 -7.00 -17.88 -6.20
N ASN A 70 -7.09 -18.59 -7.30
CA ASN A 70 -6.11 -18.52 -8.39
C ASN A 70 -6.38 -17.37 -9.37
N ASP A 71 -7.44 -16.58 -9.15
CA ASP A 71 -7.78 -15.43 -9.99
C ASP A 71 -7.37 -14.08 -9.38
N ILE A 72 -6.65 -14.08 -8.23
CA ILE A 72 -6.14 -12.86 -7.61
C ILE A 72 -4.69 -12.64 -8.02
N TYR A 73 -4.42 -11.46 -8.60
CA TYR A 73 -3.11 -11.00 -9.01
C TYR A 73 -2.67 -9.79 -8.17
N CYS A 74 -1.38 -9.70 -7.89
CA CYS A 74 -0.79 -8.62 -7.12
C CYS A 74 0.35 -7.96 -7.89
N PHE A 75 0.27 -6.65 -8.08
CA PHE A 75 1.35 -5.85 -8.67
C PHE A 75 1.87 -4.84 -7.65
N ASP A 76 2.52 -5.35 -6.60
CA ASP A 76 3.22 -4.55 -5.58
C ASP A 76 4.56 -4.04 -6.14
N LEU A 77 4.46 -3.02 -7.00
CA LEU A 77 5.58 -2.53 -7.81
C LEU A 77 6.07 -1.16 -7.36
N ALA A 78 5.53 -0.55 -6.30
CA ALA A 78 5.95 0.77 -5.82
C ALA A 78 6.02 1.86 -6.94
N LEU A 79 5.09 1.83 -7.90
CA LEU A 79 5.09 2.68 -9.10
C LEU A 79 4.93 4.17 -8.82
N SER A 80 4.54 4.54 -7.60
CA SER A 80 4.57 5.92 -7.13
C SER A 80 5.98 6.45 -6.89
N VAL A 81 7.00 5.57 -6.82
CA VAL A 81 8.38 5.91 -6.49
C VAL A 81 9.35 5.53 -7.61
N GLY A 82 10.35 6.37 -7.86
CA GLY A 82 11.51 6.07 -8.71
C GLY A 82 11.22 6.18 -10.21
N GLU A 83 11.98 5.46 -11.03
CA GLU A 83 11.80 5.51 -12.49
C GLU A 83 10.66 4.58 -12.94
N ILE A 84 9.91 5.01 -13.96
CA ILE A 84 8.78 4.24 -14.53
C ILE A 84 8.80 4.21 -16.07
N THR A 85 9.96 4.46 -16.68
CA THR A 85 10.04 4.57 -18.16
C THR A 85 9.87 3.23 -18.87
N GLU A 86 10.03 2.12 -18.13
CA GLU A 86 9.82 0.77 -18.64
C GLU A 86 8.32 0.50 -18.90
N THR A 87 8.03 -0.28 -19.94
CA THR A 87 6.65 -0.72 -20.23
C THR A 87 6.25 -1.87 -19.30
N GLU A 88 7.16 -2.82 -19.12
CA GLU A 88 7.04 -3.93 -18.19
C GLU A 88 8.08 -3.76 -17.08
N PRO A 89 7.80 -4.24 -15.84
CA PRO A 89 8.73 -4.10 -14.74
C PRO A 89 10.05 -4.85 -15.02
N GLY A 90 11.16 -4.11 -15.07
CA GLY A 90 12.49 -4.61 -15.39
C GLY A 90 13.57 -4.08 -14.45
N GLU A 91 14.72 -3.68 -15.00
CA GLU A 91 15.90 -3.27 -14.24
C GLU A 91 15.66 -2.00 -13.43
N GLN A 92 15.04 -0.97 -14.03
CA GLN A 92 14.72 0.27 -13.33
C GLN A 92 13.79 -0.02 -12.16
N ARG A 93 12.84 -0.92 -12.40
CA ARG A 93 11.93 -1.31 -11.34
C ARG A 93 12.67 -2.02 -10.21
N ARG A 94 13.53 -2.99 -10.53
CA ARG A 94 14.39 -3.71 -9.56
C ARG A 94 15.24 -2.76 -8.74
N ALA A 95 15.91 -1.80 -9.38
CA ALA A 95 16.77 -0.84 -8.71
C ALA A 95 16.01 0.00 -7.66
N THR A 96 14.77 0.38 -7.98
CA THR A 96 13.95 1.15 -7.03
C THR A 96 13.44 0.28 -5.87
N LEU A 97 12.94 -0.93 -6.16
CA LEU A 97 12.50 -1.85 -5.11
C LEU A 97 13.66 -2.20 -4.18
N LYS A 98 14.87 -2.43 -4.73
CA LYS A 98 16.10 -2.61 -3.95
C LYS A 98 16.39 -1.41 -3.05
N LYS A 99 16.24 -0.18 -3.54
CA LYS A 99 16.43 1.03 -2.74
C LYS A 99 15.44 1.10 -1.58
N LEU A 100 14.17 0.79 -1.82
CA LEU A 100 13.13 0.75 -0.77
C LEU A 100 13.39 -0.38 0.23
N ALA A 101 13.73 -1.57 -0.23
CA ALA A 101 13.99 -2.73 0.60
C ALA A 101 15.28 -2.63 1.43
N SER A 102 16.28 -1.85 0.97
CA SER A 102 17.57 -1.69 1.67
C SER A 102 17.48 -1.10 3.09
N VAL A 103 16.30 -0.62 3.51
CA VAL A 103 16.06 -0.24 4.89
C VAL A 103 15.97 -1.44 5.82
N TRP A 104 15.77 -2.65 5.29
CA TRP A 104 15.76 -3.91 6.02
C TRP A 104 16.99 -4.77 5.64
N PRO A 105 17.62 -5.46 6.61
CA PRO A 105 18.68 -6.40 6.33
C PRO A 105 18.09 -7.66 5.69
N GLN A 106 18.54 -8.01 4.49
CA GLN A 106 18.14 -9.22 3.77
C GLN A 106 19.36 -9.80 3.05
N GLU A 107 19.66 -11.09 3.29
CA GLU A 107 20.83 -11.77 2.71
C GLU A 107 20.66 -11.99 1.20
N ASP A 108 19.47 -12.40 0.76
CA ASP A 108 19.19 -12.80 -0.63
C ASP A 108 18.34 -11.78 -1.42
N LEU A 109 18.38 -10.50 -1.02
CA LEU A 109 17.52 -9.43 -1.57
C LEU A 109 17.51 -9.37 -3.10
N GLU A 110 18.67 -9.53 -3.76
CA GLU A 110 18.72 -9.45 -5.22
C GLU A 110 17.98 -10.62 -5.89
N GLN A 111 18.12 -11.83 -5.36
CA GLN A 111 17.43 -13.00 -5.90
C GLN A 111 15.93 -12.89 -5.63
N GLU A 112 15.52 -12.52 -4.41
CA GLU A 112 14.11 -12.31 -4.06
C GLU A 112 13.46 -11.29 -5.01
N LEU A 113 14.09 -10.14 -5.23
CA LEU A 113 13.55 -9.11 -6.13
C LEU A 113 13.47 -9.58 -7.60
N GLU A 114 14.44 -10.37 -8.07
CA GLU A 114 14.38 -10.91 -9.43
C GLU A 114 13.22 -11.90 -9.57
N GLU A 115 13.03 -12.78 -8.59
CA GLU A 115 11.90 -13.71 -8.55
C GLU A 115 10.56 -12.95 -8.49
N GLU A 116 10.46 -11.91 -7.68
CA GLU A 116 9.29 -11.03 -7.58
C GLU A 116 8.93 -10.38 -8.93
N LEU A 117 9.91 -9.84 -9.64
CA LEU A 117 9.69 -9.20 -10.94
C LEU A 117 9.38 -10.22 -12.04
N GLN A 118 9.99 -11.41 -11.98
CA GLN A 118 9.66 -12.50 -12.88
C GLN A 118 8.21 -12.96 -12.69
N ASN A 119 7.77 -13.10 -11.43
CA ASN A 119 6.39 -13.42 -11.10
C ASN A 119 5.43 -12.31 -11.56
N ALA A 120 5.75 -11.04 -11.31
CA ALA A 120 4.94 -9.91 -11.76
C ALA A 120 4.76 -9.88 -13.29
N ARG A 121 5.81 -10.21 -14.06
CA ARG A 121 5.73 -10.32 -15.53
C ARG A 121 4.85 -11.49 -15.98
N GLN A 122 4.98 -12.64 -15.33
CA GLN A 122 4.14 -13.81 -15.63
C GLN A 122 2.67 -13.55 -15.30
N ASP A 123 2.40 -12.94 -14.15
CA ASP A 123 1.07 -12.54 -13.71
C ASP A 123 0.46 -11.53 -14.67
N LEU A 124 1.22 -10.52 -15.11
CA LEU A 124 0.78 -9.56 -16.11
C LEU A 124 0.41 -10.27 -17.43
N ALA A 125 1.28 -11.15 -17.93
CA ALA A 125 1.02 -11.91 -19.15
C ALA A 125 -0.25 -12.77 -19.03
N SER A 126 -0.48 -13.38 -17.86
CA SER A 126 -1.68 -14.15 -17.55
C SER A 126 -2.93 -13.27 -17.60
N VAL A 127 -2.90 -12.11 -16.93
CA VAL A 127 -4.01 -11.14 -16.92
C VAL A 127 -4.33 -10.65 -18.33
N LEU A 128 -3.32 -10.27 -19.10
CA LEU A 128 -3.50 -9.76 -20.46
C LEU A 128 -4.07 -10.82 -21.40
N THR A 129 -3.57 -12.06 -21.32
CA THR A 129 -4.03 -13.19 -22.14
C THR A 129 -5.50 -13.50 -21.85
N ARG A 130 -5.85 -13.74 -20.59
CA ARG A 130 -7.21 -14.08 -20.16
C ARG A 130 -8.20 -12.95 -20.44
N CYS A 131 -7.78 -11.69 -20.23
CA CYS A 131 -8.61 -10.56 -20.55
C CYS A 131 -8.84 -10.42 -22.06
N ALA A 132 -7.83 -10.67 -22.90
CA ALA A 132 -7.98 -10.67 -24.36
C ALA A 132 -8.89 -11.78 -24.89
N GLU A 133 -9.01 -12.89 -24.15
CA GLU A 133 -9.96 -13.98 -24.39
C GLU A 133 -11.39 -13.65 -23.92
N GLY A 134 -11.59 -12.50 -23.27
CA GLY A 134 -12.89 -11.99 -22.87
C GLY A 134 -13.20 -12.11 -21.38
N GLU A 135 -12.25 -12.57 -20.54
CA GLU A 135 -12.47 -12.56 -19.09
C GLU A 135 -12.48 -11.14 -18.52
N ASP A 136 -13.47 -10.88 -17.66
CA ASP A 136 -13.59 -9.62 -16.93
C ASP A 136 -12.47 -9.47 -15.88
N VAL A 137 -12.05 -8.22 -15.64
CA VAL A 137 -11.03 -7.85 -14.65
C VAL A 137 -11.61 -6.86 -13.68
N ARG A 138 -11.53 -7.14 -12.37
CA ARG A 138 -11.89 -6.23 -11.29
C ARG A 138 -10.63 -5.69 -10.63
N VAL A 139 -10.49 -4.37 -10.62
CA VAL A 139 -9.34 -3.66 -10.04
C VAL A 139 -9.75 -2.94 -8.77
N TRP A 140 -9.05 -3.24 -7.69
CA TRP A 140 -9.23 -2.60 -6.38
C TRP A 140 -8.15 -1.56 -6.16
N TYR A 141 -8.55 -0.37 -5.75
CA TYR A 141 -7.65 0.74 -5.48
C TYR A 141 -8.28 1.73 -4.50
N SER A 142 -7.48 2.66 -4.01
CA SER A 142 -7.92 3.76 -3.13
C SER A 142 -7.34 5.09 -3.63
N HIS A 143 -7.27 6.09 -2.74
CA HIS A 143 -6.53 7.31 -3.01
C HIS A 143 -5.01 7.17 -2.78
N ASN A 144 -4.54 6.00 -2.34
CA ASN A 144 -3.11 5.74 -2.17
C ASN A 144 -2.36 6.00 -3.49
N PRO A 145 -1.28 6.80 -3.49
CA PRO A 145 -0.55 7.11 -4.71
C PRO A 145 -0.05 5.87 -5.45
N ASP A 146 0.36 4.82 -4.74
CA ASP A 146 0.89 3.62 -5.36
C ASP A 146 -0.20 2.79 -6.05
N GLU A 147 -1.34 2.61 -5.39
CA GLU A 147 -2.50 1.92 -5.98
C GLU A 147 -3.08 2.71 -7.16
N MET A 148 -3.08 4.04 -7.08
CA MET A 148 -3.47 4.91 -8.19
C MET A 148 -2.51 4.75 -9.39
N CYS A 149 -1.20 4.69 -9.15
CA CYS A 149 -0.21 4.45 -10.19
C CYS A 149 -0.36 3.04 -10.79
N GLY A 150 -0.50 2.02 -9.96
CA GLY A 150 -0.75 0.64 -10.39
C GLY A 150 -2.01 0.51 -11.24
N MET A 151 -3.11 1.15 -10.83
CA MET A 151 -4.34 1.18 -11.62
C MET A 151 -4.12 1.85 -12.98
N HIS A 152 -3.46 3.01 -13.04
CA HIS A 152 -3.17 3.70 -14.31
C HIS A 152 -2.24 2.90 -15.22
N TRP A 153 -1.20 2.29 -14.64
CA TRP A 153 -0.27 1.41 -15.34
C TRP A 153 -1.00 0.20 -15.94
N LEU A 154 -1.84 -0.49 -15.17
CA LEU A 154 -2.61 -1.63 -15.68
C LEU A 154 -3.57 -1.21 -16.80
N MET A 155 -4.24 -0.06 -16.67
CA MET A 155 -5.08 0.47 -17.75
C MET A 155 -4.28 0.74 -19.02
N ALA A 156 -3.02 1.20 -18.89
CA ALA A 156 -2.13 1.37 -20.04
C ALA A 156 -1.80 0.03 -20.71
N GLN A 157 -1.60 -1.05 -19.95
CA GLN A 157 -1.38 -2.40 -20.51
C GLN A 157 -2.64 -2.93 -21.20
N LEU A 158 -3.80 -2.84 -20.54
CA LEU A 158 -5.08 -3.32 -21.06
C LEU A 158 -5.55 -2.53 -22.29
N HIS A 159 -5.18 -1.26 -22.39
CA HIS A 159 -5.48 -0.41 -23.54
C HIS A 159 -4.82 -0.91 -24.84
N LEU A 160 -3.71 -1.65 -24.76
CA LEU A 160 -3.01 -2.21 -25.93
C LEU A 160 -3.76 -3.40 -26.55
N LEU A 161 -4.72 -3.99 -25.83
CA LEU A 161 -5.48 -5.14 -26.31
C LEU A 161 -6.51 -4.71 -27.37
N LYS A 162 -6.53 -5.40 -28.51
CA LYS A 162 -7.51 -5.14 -29.60
C LYS A 162 -8.95 -5.44 -29.17
N GLN A 163 -9.11 -6.45 -28.34
CA GLN A 163 -10.36 -6.88 -27.73
C GLN A 163 -10.04 -7.26 -26.29
N ARG A 164 -10.98 -7.04 -25.38
CA ARG A 164 -10.81 -7.37 -23.97
C ARG A 164 -12.16 -7.58 -23.29
N GLY A 165 -12.15 -8.32 -22.19
CA GLY A 165 -13.25 -8.38 -21.23
C GLY A 165 -13.53 -7.02 -20.57
N THR A 166 -14.60 -7.01 -19.78
CA THR A 166 -15.04 -5.82 -19.05
C THR A 166 -14.05 -5.51 -17.94
N VAL A 167 -13.72 -4.23 -17.77
CA VAL A 167 -12.91 -3.78 -16.64
C VAL A 167 -13.84 -3.18 -15.61
N TYR A 168 -13.82 -3.71 -14.40
CA TYR A 168 -14.53 -3.20 -13.25
C TYR A 168 -13.55 -2.52 -12.30
N LEU A 169 -14.02 -1.43 -11.69
CA LEU A 169 -13.26 -0.61 -10.77
C LEU A 169 -13.99 -0.55 -9.43
N ILE A 170 -13.29 -0.84 -8.34
CA ILE A 170 -13.75 -0.59 -6.98
C ILE A 170 -12.76 0.33 -6.30
N GLN A 171 -13.21 1.56 -6.05
CA GLN A 171 -12.43 2.53 -5.27
C GLN A 171 -12.87 2.45 -3.81
N ILE A 172 -11.94 2.13 -2.91
CA ILE A 172 -12.19 2.15 -1.48
C ILE A 172 -12.28 3.60 -1.02
N PRO A 173 -13.36 3.99 -0.32
CA PRO A 173 -13.52 5.36 0.17
C PRO A 173 -12.52 5.66 1.29
N ALA A 174 -12.11 6.92 1.38
CA ALA A 174 -11.20 7.40 2.43
C ALA A 174 -11.82 7.28 3.84
N TRP A 175 -13.15 7.34 3.92
CA TRP A 175 -13.91 7.30 5.16
C TRP A 175 -14.93 6.17 5.07
N ASN A 176 -15.04 5.40 6.14
CA ASN A 176 -16.08 4.42 6.35
C ASN A 176 -16.85 4.78 7.62
N ASP A 177 -18.13 5.10 7.46
CA ASP A 177 -19.09 5.53 8.48
C ASP A 177 -20.10 4.43 8.85
N GLN A 178 -19.82 3.17 8.48
CA GLN A 178 -20.72 2.04 8.73
C GLN A 178 -20.85 1.62 10.21
N GLU A 179 -20.10 2.22 11.13
CA GLU A 179 -20.26 2.00 12.58
C GLU A 179 -20.85 3.26 13.24
N ASP A 180 -21.90 3.08 14.06
CA ASP A 180 -22.71 4.17 14.64
C ASP A 180 -21.92 5.24 15.43
N THR A 181 -20.71 4.92 15.88
CA THR A 181 -19.91 5.78 16.77
C THR A 181 -18.46 5.97 16.33
N THR A 182 -17.99 5.29 15.28
CA THR A 182 -16.58 5.29 14.88
C THR A 182 -16.44 5.44 13.37
N VAL A 183 -15.65 6.42 12.94
CA VAL A 183 -15.26 6.55 11.54
C VAL A 183 -13.91 5.88 11.34
N ARG A 184 -13.83 4.94 10.40
CA ARG A 184 -12.56 4.33 10.00
C ARG A 184 -12.01 5.03 8.77
N THR A 185 -10.71 5.27 8.75
CA THR A 185 -9.99 5.79 7.58
C THR A 185 -9.01 4.75 7.08
N TYR A 186 -8.97 4.54 5.78
CA TYR A 186 -8.00 3.63 5.15
C TYR A 186 -7.01 4.42 4.29
N GLN A 187 -5.72 4.16 4.45
CA GLN A 187 -4.69 4.69 3.56
C GLN A 187 -4.57 3.94 2.24
N GLY A 188 -5.07 2.71 2.19
CA GLY A 188 -4.96 1.81 1.05
C GLY A 188 -5.80 0.56 1.25
N CYS A 189 -5.99 -0.20 0.17
CA CYS A 189 -6.62 -1.52 0.22
C CYS A 189 -5.88 -2.49 1.15
N GLY A 190 -4.59 -2.26 1.41
CA GLY A 190 -3.78 -3.07 2.32
C GLY A 190 -4.23 -3.04 3.78
N GLU A 191 -5.02 -2.05 4.18
CA GLU A 191 -5.57 -1.92 5.53
C GLU A 191 -6.95 -2.56 5.70
N LEU A 192 -7.53 -3.08 4.61
CA LEU A 192 -8.80 -3.81 4.69
C LEU A 192 -8.59 -5.16 5.37
N GLY A 193 -9.41 -5.44 6.38
CA GLY A 193 -9.56 -6.77 6.94
C GLY A 193 -10.23 -7.74 5.97
N PRO A 194 -10.01 -9.06 6.10
CA PRO A 194 -10.60 -10.06 5.19
C PRO A 194 -12.14 -9.99 5.09
N GLY A 195 -12.84 -9.69 6.18
CA GLY A 195 -14.30 -9.55 6.19
C GLY A 195 -14.85 -8.27 5.57
N GLU A 196 -13.99 -7.30 5.24
CA GLU A 196 -14.41 -5.97 4.77
C GLU A 196 -14.52 -5.89 3.24
N TRP A 197 -13.77 -6.70 2.50
CA TRP A 197 -13.75 -6.67 1.03
C TRP A 197 -15.14 -6.78 0.41
N GLY A 198 -15.96 -7.70 0.91
CA GLY A 198 -17.30 -7.95 0.38
C GLY A 198 -18.27 -6.77 0.55
N LYS A 199 -18.03 -5.91 1.55
CA LYS A 199 -18.84 -4.72 1.84
C LYS A 199 -18.78 -3.68 0.72
N TYR A 200 -17.69 -3.67 -0.05
CA TYR A 200 -17.44 -2.68 -1.10
C TYR A 200 -17.79 -3.16 -2.51
N LEU A 201 -18.29 -4.39 -2.68
CA LEU A 201 -18.71 -4.91 -3.99
C LEU A 201 -19.79 -4.05 -4.66
N SER A 202 -20.65 -3.41 -3.86
CA SER A 202 -21.68 -2.49 -4.34
C SER A 202 -21.14 -1.21 -4.98
N LEU A 203 -19.88 -0.85 -4.69
CA LEU A 203 -19.20 0.31 -5.29
C LEU A 203 -18.61 0.01 -6.67
N GLN A 204 -18.73 -1.24 -7.14
CA GLN A 204 -18.25 -1.64 -8.45
C GLN A 204 -18.86 -0.79 -9.56
N ARG A 205 -18.00 -0.24 -10.40
CA ARG A 205 -18.39 0.45 -11.63
C ARG A 205 -17.60 -0.06 -12.83
N GLU A 206 -18.22 -0.02 -13.99
CA GLU A 206 -17.52 -0.33 -15.24
C GLU A 206 -16.53 0.78 -15.60
N GLY A 207 -15.27 0.40 -15.81
CA GLY A 207 -14.24 1.19 -16.46
C GLY A 207 -14.50 1.29 -17.96
N LYS A 208 -15.37 2.22 -18.35
CA LYS A 208 -15.72 2.48 -19.75
C LYS A 208 -14.45 2.71 -20.60
N PRO A 209 -14.46 2.38 -21.91
CA PRO A 209 -13.29 2.54 -22.78
C PRO A 209 -12.62 3.93 -22.71
N ALA A 210 -13.41 5.00 -22.60
CA ALA A 210 -12.89 6.36 -22.48
C ALA A 210 -12.10 6.60 -21.19
N LEU A 211 -12.47 5.96 -20.07
CA LEU A 211 -11.71 6.04 -18.83
C LEU A 211 -10.39 5.28 -18.94
N VAL A 212 -10.41 4.09 -19.56
CA VAL A 212 -9.20 3.30 -19.79
C VAL A 212 -8.20 4.06 -20.66
N GLU A 213 -8.66 4.69 -21.75
CA GLU A 213 -7.81 5.58 -22.57
C GLU A 213 -7.24 6.74 -21.75
N ALA A 214 -8.08 7.45 -20.99
CA ALA A 214 -7.65 8.58 -20.19
C ALA A 214 -6.58 8.19 -19.15
N CYS A 215 -6.76 7.06 -18.48
CA CYS A 215 -5.77 6.51 -17.56
C CYS A 215 -4.47 6.10 -18.28
N ALA A 216 -4.57 5.44 -19.43
CA ALA A 216 -3.43 5.06 -20.25
C ALA A 216 -2.64 6.28 -20.78
N GLN A 217 -3.34 7.35 -21.17
CA GLN A 217 -2.72 8.62 -21.55
C GLN A 217 -2.01 9.26 -20.35
N ARG A 218 -2.69 9.35 -19.20
CA ARG A 218 -2.08 9.95 -18.01
C ARG A 218 -0.86 9.16 -17.54
N TRP A 219 -0.88 7.82 -17.63
CA TRP A 219 0.30 7.01 -17.35
C TRP A 219 1.46 7.36 -18.28
N ARG A 220 1.23 7.42 -19.61
CA ARG A 220 2.25 7.82 -20.59
C ARG A 220 2.82 9.22 -20.32
N GLU A 221 2.02 10.16 -19.84
CA GLU A 221 2.49 11.48 -19.40
C GLU A 221 3.40 11.37 -18.19
N LEU A 222 3.02 10.62 -17.15
CA LEU A 222 3.85 10.38 -15.97
C LEU A 222 5.17 9.68 -16.32
N GLN A 223 5.18 8.78 -17.31
CA GLN A 223 6.40 8.14 -17.82
C GLN A 223 7.32 9.14 -18.52
N LYS A 224 6.77 10.12 -19.25
CA LYS A 224 7.55 11.21 -19.87
C LYS A 224 8.09 12.18 -18.82
N GLU A 225 7.28 12.50 -17.81
CA GLU A 225 7.68 13.36 -16.69
C GLU A 225 8.78 12.70 -15.84
N ASN A 226 8.70 11.37 -15.64
CA ASN A 226 9.64 10.51 -14.91
C ASN A 226 10.18 11.09 -13.58
N ALA A 227 9.36 11.82 -12.83
CA ALA A 227 9.77 12.44 -11.58
C ALA A 227 10.10 11.42 -10.48
N PRO A 228 10.83 11.79 -9.42
CA PRO A 228 11.16 10.87 -8.32
C PRO A 228 9.93 10.28 -7.61
N LEU A 229 8.84 11.06 -7.53
CA LEU A 229 7.58 10.67 -6.91
C LEU A 229 6.37 10.98 -7.79
N ARG A 230 5.31 10.20 -7.61
CA ARG A 230 3.94 10.53 -8.04
C ARG A 230 3.05 10.59 -6.82
N ILE A 231 2.36 11.71 -6.66
CA ILE A 231 1.46 11.96 -5.54
C ILE A 231 0.03 12.08 -6.02
N TYR A 232 -0.94 11.77 -5.17
CA TYR A 232 -2.36 11.99 -5.45
C TYR A 232 -2.80 13.33 -4.87
N LEU A 233 -2.90 14.35 -5.72
CA LEU A 233 -3.21 15.73 -5.32
C LEU A 233 -4.45 16.22 -6.07
N ASN A 234 -5.44 16.72 -5.33
CA ASN A 234 -6.70 17.26 -5.87
C ASN A 234 -7.40 16.31 -6.87
N GLY A 235 -7.41 15.01 -6.56
CA GLY A 235 -8.08 14.00 -7.37
C GLY A 235 -7.30 13.51 -8.58
N ARG A 236 -6.00 13.84 -8.71
CA ARG A 236 -5.17 13.45 -9.85
C ARG A 236 -3.76 13.07 -9.44
N LEU A 237 -3.14 12.15 -10.19
CA LEU A 237 -1.72 11.86 -10.08
C LEU A 237 -0.90 13.04 -10.61
N GLN A 238 0.06 13.51 -9.81
CA GLN A 238 0.99 14.58 -10.14
C GLN A 238 2.43 14.10 -9.92
N SER A 239 3.32 14.43 -10.85
CA SER A 239 4.76 14.28 -10.64
C SER A 239 5.25 15.24 -9.56
N ALA A 240 6.12 14.77 -8.69
CA ALA A 240 6.65 15.53 -7.56
C ALA A 240 8.14 15.28 -7.35
N SER A 241 8.82 16.30 -6.80
CA SER A 241 10.20 16.17 -6.29
C SER A 241 10.24 15.18 -5.12
N GLU A 242 11.40 14.59 -4.89
CA GLU A 242 11.65 13.78 -3.69
C GLU A 242 11.48 14.56 -2.37
N GLU A 243 11.58 15.89 -2.43
CA GLU A 243 11.49 16.81 -1.29
C GLU A 243 10.04 17.20 -0.93
N VAL A 244 9.03 16.77 -1.70
CA VAL A 244 7.65 17.26 -1.57
C VAL A 244 7.07 17.11 -0.16
N TYR A 245 7.53 16.10 0.58
CA TYR A 245 7.09 15.82 1.95
C TYR A 245 8.08 16.25 3.03
N ASP A 246 9.25 16.81 2.67
CA ASP A 246 10.33 17.10 3.62
C ASP A 246 9.89 18.08 4.71
N SER A 247 9.04 19.06 4.38
CA SER A 247 8.52 20.01 5.37
C SER A 247 7.69 19.33 6.48
N TYR A 248 6.92 18.30 6.15
CA TYR A 248 6.14 17.52 7.09
C TYR A 248 7.05 16.65 7.95
N ILE A 249 8.01 15.96 7.33
CA ILE A 249 8.99 15.10 8.00
C ILE A 249 9.83 15.94 8.98
N LEU A 250 10.43 17.02 8.51
CA LEU A 250 11.27 17.90 9.34
C LEU A 250 10.49 18.54 10.49
N ARG A 251 9.21 18.88 10.30
CA ARG A 251 8.37 19.43 11.37
C ARG A 251 8.22 18.46 12.52
N GLU A 252 7.95 17.18 12.26
CA GLU A 252 7.84 16.18 13.32
C GLU A 252 9.18 15.86 13.98
N LEU A 253 10.25 15.74 13.19
CA LEU A 253 11.59 15.52 13.74
C LEU A 253 12.03 16.67 14.64
N LYS A 254 11.77 17.93 14.24
CA LYS A 254 12.07 19.11 15.05
C LYS A 254 11.20 19.21 16.30
N ALA A 255 10.01 18.62 16.32
CA ALA A 255 9.14 18.55 17.50
C ALA A 255 9.56 17.48 18.53
N GLN A 256 10.41 16.51 18.15
CA GLN A 256 10.92 15.50 19.10
C GLN A 256 11.78 16.12 20.22
N GLU A 257 12.26 15.33 21.16
CA GLU A 257 13.31 15.75 22.09
C GLU A 257 14.65 16.00 21.36
N ARG A 258 15.68 16.45 22.10
CA ARG A 258 17.02 16.65 21.52
C ARG A 258 17.59 15.35 20.94
N GLU A 259 17.32 14.25 21.61
CA GLU A 259 17.68 12.88 21.22
C GLU A 259 16.39 12.06 21.12
N PHE A 260 16.22 11.28 20.05
CA PHE A 260 14.98 10.54 19.83
C PHE A 260 15.21 9.27 19.00
N VAL A 261 14.31 8.30 19.16
CA VAL A 261 14.31 7.06 18.37
C VAL A 261 13.68 7.31 17.00
N GLU A 262 14.43 7.07 15.93
CA GLU A 262 13.99 7.35 14.55
C GLU A 262 12.75 6.54 14.16
N ALA A 263 12.70 5.24 14.48
CA ALA A 263 11.52 4.39 14.23
C ALA A 263 10.23 4.96 14.84
N ARG A 264 10.30 5.51 16.06
CA ARG A 264 9.13 6.12 16.73
C ARG A 264 8.69 7.39 15.99
N ALA A 265 9.63 8.22 15.56
CA ALA A 265 9.33 9.43 14.79
C ALA A 265 8.72 9.10 13.42
N ILE A 266 9.22 8.07 12.72
CA ILE A 266 8.63 7.58 11.48
C ILE A 266 7.18 7.11 11.70
N GLY A 267 6.93 6.33 12.75
CA GLY A 267 5.57 5.89 13.10
C GLY A 267 4.63 7.06 13.36
N MET A 268 5.09 8.11 14.06
CA MET A 268 4.31 9.33 14.26
C MET A 268 4.02 10.07 12.95
N ILE A 269 4.99 10.18 12.05
CA ILE A 269 4.81 10.81 10.72
C ILE A 269 3.75 10.07 9.91
N LEU A 270 3.83 8.72 9.86
CA LEU A 270 2.88 7.88 9.14
C LEU A 270 1.46 8.03 9.69
N GLY A 271 1.29 7.87 11.00
CA GLY A 271 -0.01 7.94 11.65
C GLY A 271 -0.65 9.32 11.60
N LYS A 272 0.14 10.38 11.77
CA LYS A 272 -0.36 11.76 11.84
C LYS A 272 -0.70 12.36 10.49
N TYR A 273 0.14 12.13 9.48
CA TYR A 273 0.02 12.83 8.21
C TYR A 273 -0.55 12.02 7.07
N GLN A 274 -0.45 10.69 7.14
CA GLN A 274 -1.14 9.85 6.16
C GLN A 274 -0.78 10.24 4.71
N LEU A 275 0.53 10.44 4.47
CA LEU A 275 1.07 11.06 3.24
C LEU A 275 1.03 10.14 2.01
N GLY A 276 0.53 8.91 2.15
CA GLY A 276 0.54 7.91 1.08
C GLY A 276 1.96 7.43 0.68
N ILE A 277 2.93 7.52 1.60
CA ILE A 277 4.29 7.00 1.46
C ILE A 277 4.62 6.05 2.61
N GLY A 278 5.47 5.05 2.35
CA GLY A 278 5.92 4.09 3.35
C GLY A 278 7.03 4.60 4.25
N ASP A 279 7.28 3.85 5.32
CA ASP A 279 8.41 4.01 6.25
C ASP A 279 9.76 4.06 5.52
N ALA A 280 9.98 3.20 4.52
CA ALA A 280 11.22 3.11 3.77
C ALA A 280 11.57 4.43 3.07
N TRP A 281 10.57 5.12 2.49
CA TRP A 281 10.78 6.42 1.86
C TRP A 281 11.13 7.48 2.90
N ILE A 282 10.42 7.52 4.02
CA ILE A 282 10.68 8.48 5.12
C ILE A 282 12.10 8.27 5.66
N ALA A 283 12.51 7.03 5.91
CA ALA A 283 13.85 6.69 6.39
C ALA A 283 14.95 7.16 5.41
N GLN A 284 14.73 7.05 4.10
CA GLN A 284 15.67 7.59 3.10
C GLN A 284 15.78 9.12 3.18
N ARG A 285 14.67 9.84 3.36
CA ARG A 285 14.69 11.30 3.54
C ARG A 285 15.40 11.68 4.85
N ILE A 286 15.16 10.97 5.94
CA ILE A 286 15.88 11.19 7.20
C ILE A 286 17.39 10.95 7.03
N GLN A 287 17.77 9.89 6.32
CA GLN A 287 19.16 9.61 6.00
C GLN A 287 19.82 10.73 5.17
N GLN A 288 19.06 11.39 4.30
CA GLN A 288 19.51 12.57 3.57
C GLN A 288 19.73 13.77 4.51
N PHE A 289 18.81 14.03 5.46
CA PHE A 289 18.99 15.08 6.47
C PHE A 289 20.19 14.85 7.40
N VAL A 290 20.53 13.58 7.68
CA VAL A 290 21.75 13.22 8.40
C VAL A 290 23.00 13.58 7.58
N LYS A 291 23.01 13.29 6.28
CA LYS A 291 24.12 13.64 5.38
C LYS A 291 24.30 15.16 5.26
N GLU A 292 23.20 15.91 5.27
CA GLU A 292 23.19 17.38 5.27
C GLU A 292 23.58 17.99 6.61
N GLY A 293 23.73 17.17 7.66
CA GLY A 293 24.16 17.62 8.98
C GLY A 293 23.06 18.26 9.83
N LEU A 294 21.79 18.03 9.51
CA LEU A 294 20.67 18.45 10.37
C LEU A 294 20.57 17.58 11.63
N PHE A 295 20.93 16.30 11.50
CA PHE A 295 20.90 15.31 12.58
C PHE A 295 22.22 14.53 12.65
N GLU A 296 22.49 13.95 13.81
CA GLU A 296 23.62 13.08 14.09
C GLU A 296 23.13 11.70 14.53
N VAL A 297 23.80 10.64 14.08
CA VAL A 297 23.51 9.28 14.53
C VAL A 297 24.24 9.02 15.84
N LEU A 298 23.49 8.71 16.91
CA LEU A 298 24.06 8.40 18.23
C LEU A 298 24.33 6.92 18.43
N THR A 299 23.38 6.08 18.00
CA THR A 299 23.49 4.63 18.09
C THR A 299 23.47 4.04 16.68
N PRO A 300 24.27 3.01 16.40
CA PRO A 300 24.14 2.28 15.15
C PRO A 300 22.78 1.58 15.08
N ALA A 301 22.33 1.28 13.88
CA ALA A 301 21.16 0.42 13.68
C ALA A 301 21.46 -1.01 14.15
N ASP A 302 20.42 -1.69 14.63
CA ASP A 302 20.43 -3.12 14.90
C ASP A 302 20.73 -3.90 13.60
N PRO A 303 21.76 -4.77 13.54
CA PRO A 303 22.10 -5.52 12.33
C PRO A 303 20.96 -6.40 11.80
N ASP A 304 20.07 -6.85 12.68
CA ASP A 304 18.92 -7.71 12.36
C ASP A 304 17.62 -6.91 12.21
N GLY A 305 17.66 -5.59 12.39
CA GLY A 305 16.52 -4.69 12.36
C GLY A 305 16.61 -3.66 11.24
N PRO A 306 15.54 -2.87 11.03
CA PRO A 306 15.57 -1.85 9.99
C PRO A 306 16.63 -0.78 10.32
N THR A 307 17.23 -0.19 9.30
CA THR A 307 18.28 0.83 9.39
C THR A 307 17.89 2.07 10.20
N TYR A 308 16.59 2.32 10.35
CA TYR A 308 16.02 3.40 11.16
C TYR A 308 15.72 2.99 12.61
N ARG A 309 16.10 1.77 13.05
CA ARG A 309 16.10 1.35 14.45
C ARG A 309 17.35 1.88 15.16
N ARG A 310 17.45 3.20 15.25
CA ARG A 310 18.57 3.94 15.85
C ARG A 310 18.11 5.22 16.53
N THR A 311 19.01 5.82 17.30
CA THR A 311 18.78 7.11 17.97
C THR A 311 19.47 8.22 17.19
N LEU A 312 18.74 9.30 16.94
CA LEU A 312 19.24 10.51 16.31
C LEU A 312 19.30 11.67 17.32
N ARG A 313 20.24 12.59 17.11
CA ARG A 313 20.38 13.84 17.86
C ARG A 313 20.28 15.06 16.94
N LYS A 314 19.59 16.09 17.37
CA LYS A 314 19.55 17.39 16.69
C LYS A 314 20.89 18.13 16.85
N LYS A 315 21.46 18.63 15.75
CA LYS A 315 22.71 19.40 15.77
C LYS A 315 22.51 20.88 16.11
N MET A 316 21.28 21.36 16.20
CA MET A 316 20.91 22.70 16.70
C MET A 316 19.84 22.57 17.79
#